data_AF-A0A2V9K0A1-F1
#
_entry.id   AF-A0A2V9K0A1-F1
#
_cell.length_a   1.000
_cell.length_b   1.000
_cell.length_c   1.000
_cell.angle_alpha   90.00
_cell.angle_beta   90.00
_cell.angle_gamma   90.00
#
_symmetry.space_group_name_H-M   'P 1'
#
loop_
_entity.id
_entity.type
_entity.pdbx_description
1 polymer ?
#
loop_
_entity_poly.entity_id
_entity_poly.type
_entity_poly.pdbx_seq_one_letter_code
_entity_poly.pdbx_strand_id
1 'polypeptide(L)'
;VVAAHTILPVIGVPMPTTSLAGLDSLLSIVQMPGGVPVACTSIGKPGAVNAAILAIQILATSHPDLAKKLVEYKEQLARAVAEKSKKVRGSHGRGGGFTKASNPRRPRGRR
;
A
#
# COMPACT_ATOMS: atom_id res chain seq x y z
N VAL A 1 -17.61 -1.16 21.73
CA VAL A 1 -17.41 -2.20 20.69
C VAL A 1 -18.54 -2.06 19.68
N VAL A 2 -18.28 -1.68 18.43
CA VAL A 2 -19.35 -1.47 17.42
C VAL A 2 -19.75 -2.78 16.74
N ALA A 3 -18.78 -3.61 16.38
CA ALA A 3 -19.01 -4.86 15.64
C ALA A 3 -19.87 -5.90 16.39
N ALA A 4 -19.91 -5.85 17.73
CA ALA A 4 -20.73 -6.76 18.53
C ALA A 4 -22.23 -6.40 18.52
N HIS A 5 -22.59 -5.19 18.08
CA HIS A 5 -23.97 -4.68 18.13
C HIS A 5 -24.59 -4.49 16.74
N THR A 6 -23.91 -4.91 15.67
CA THR A 6 -24.40 -4.74 14.31
C THR A 6 -24.08 -5.94 13.44
N ILE A 7 -24.95 -6.21 12.48
CA ILE A 7 -24.72 -7.19 11.41
C ILE A 7 -23.98 -6.58 10.22
N LEU A 8 -23.82 -5.25 10.19
CA LEU A 8 -23.17 -4.56 9.09
C LEU A 8 -21.65 -4.73 9.16
N PRO A 9 -20.94 -4.72 8.01
CA PRO A 9 -19.48 -4.76 7.99
C PRO A 9 -18.88 -3.59 8.77
N VAL A 10 -17.92 -3.89 9.66
CA VAL A 10 -17.19 -2.88 10.44
C VAL A 10 -15.74 -2.83 9.96
N ILE A 11 -15.28 -1.62 9.64
CA ILE A 11 -13.89 -1.35 9.24
C ILE A 11 -13.22 -0.54 10.36
N GLY A 12 -12.11 -1.06 10.89
CA GLY A 12 -11.33 -0.45 11.95
C GLY A 12 -10.06 0.20 11.41
N VAL A 13 -9.81 1.45 11.81
CA VAL A 13 -8.58 2.19 11.48
C VAL A 13 -7.77 2.38 12.76
N PRO A 14 -6.63 1.69 12.93
CA PRO A 14 -5.80 1.88 14.10
C PRO A 14 -5.11 3.24 14.04
N MET A 15 -5.27 4.03 15.10
CA MET A 15 -4.58 5.32 15.23
C MET A 15 -3.20 5.14 15.86
N PRO A 16 -2.19 5.90 15.41
CA PRO A 16 -0.85 5.82 15.98
C PRO A 16 -0.86 6.28 17.44
N THR A 17 -0.18 5.51 18.29
CA THR A 17 0.00 5.80 19.72
C THR A 17 1.44 6.26 19.99
N THR A 18 1.64 7.04 21.05
CA THR A 18 2.94 7.62 21.39
C THR A 18 3.99 6.56 21.76
N SER A 19 3.58 5.51 22.48
CA SER A 19 4.51 4.55 23.07
C SER A 19 4.92 3.42 22.13
N LEU A 20 4.01 2.97 21.25
CA LEU A 20 4.21 1.79 20.39
C LEU A 20 3.87 2.05 18.92
N ALA A 21 3.85 3.32 18.50
CA ALA A 21 3.55 3.74 17.13
C ALA A 21 2.24 3.15 16.56
N GLY A 22 1.27 2.80 17.42
CA GLY A 22 -0.01 2.22 17.04
C GLY A 22 -0.04 0.69 16.93
N LEU A 23 1.01 -0.04 17.34
CA LEU A 23 0.97 -1.51 17.36
C LEU A 23 -0.08 -2.05 18.35
N ASP A 24 -0.18 -1.43 19.52
CA ASP A 24 -1.24 -1.66 20.52
C ASP A 24 -2.65 -1.43 19.94
N SER A 25 -2.81 -0.33 19.21
CA SER A 25 -4.05 0.03 18.51
C SER A 25 -4.39 -1.00 17.44
N LEU A 26 -3.41 -1.43 16.64
CA LEU A 26 -3.59 -2.47 15.63
C LEU A 26 -4.00 -3.81 16.25
N LEU A 27 -3.29 -4.26 17.27
CA LEU A 27 -3.57 -5.54 17.93
C LEU A 27 -4.93 -5.54 18.62
N SER A 28 -5.32 -4.43 19.26
CA SER A 28 -6.64 -4.33 19.92
C SER A 28 -7.82 -4.35 18.94
N ILE A 29 -7.61 -3.99 17.67
CA ILE A 29 -8.66 -3.99 16.64
C ILE A 29 -8.68 -5.32 15.86
N VAL A 30 -7.51 -5.88 15.52
CA VAL A 30 -7.43 -7.07 14.65
C VAL A 30 -7.66 -8.38 15.42
N GLN A 31 -7.33 -8.43 16.71
CA GLN A 31 -7.41 -9.64 17.53
C GLN A 31 -8.83 -9.90 18.05
N MET A 32 -9.81 -9.90 17.15
CA MET A 32 -11.20 -10.21 17.50
C MET A 32 -11.41 -11.72 17.64
N PRO A 33 -12.22 -12.18 18.63
CA PRO A 33 -12.57 -13.59 18.75
C PRO A 33 -13.45 -14.05 17.58
N GLY A 34 -13.46 -15.36 17.33
CA GLY A 34 -14.30 -15.96 16.29
C GLY A 34 -15.78 -15.63 16.50
N GLY A 35 -16.46 -15.24 15.42
CA GLY A 35 -17.88 -14.87 15.43
C GLY A 35 -18.17 -13.37 15.34
N VAL A 36 -17.19 -12.49 15.61
CA VAL A 36 -17.35 -11.03 15.50
C VAL A 36 -16.24 -10.45 14.60
N PRO A 37 -16.38 -10.50 13.27
CA PRO A 37 -15.33 -10.07 12.36
C PRO A 37 -15.19 -8.54 12.30
N VAL A 38 -13.95 -8.06 12.14
CA VAL A 38 -13.62 -6.65 11.88
C VAL A 38 -12.58 -6.57 10.77
N ALA A 39 -12.78 -5.70 9.78
CA ALA A 39 -11.80 -5.43 8.75
C ALA A 39 -10.81 -4.35 9.23
N CYS A 40 -9.60 -4.74 9.63
CA CYS A 40 -8.57 -3.79 10.08
C CYS A 40 -7.71 -3.31 8.90
N THR A 41 -7.46 -2.00 8.83
CA THR A 41 -6.54 -1.40 7.83
C THR A 41 -5.19 -1.04 8.43
N SER A 42 -4.30 -0.42 7.63
CA SER A 42 -3.01 0.11 8.10
C SER A 42 -3.17 1.19 9.16
N ILE A 43 -2.08 1.51 9.87
CA ILE A 43 -2.07 2.49 10.96
C ILE A 43 -2.11 3.93 10.41
N GLY A 44 -2.93 4.78 11.03
CA GLY A 44 -2.96 6.23 10.83
C GLY A 44 -3.60 6.69 9.51
N LYS A 45 -3.07 7.78 8.94
CA LYS A 45 -3.64 8.43 7.75
C LYS A 45 -3.77 7.48 6.54
N PRO A 46 -2.76 6.63 6.21
CA PRO A 46 -2.92 5.64 5.15
C PRO A 46 -4.06 4.65 5.41
N GLY A 47 -4.27 4.29 6.68
CA GLY A 47 -5.37 3.45 7.13
C GLY A 47 -6.74 4.05 6.84
N ALA A 48 -6.92 5.33 7.19
CA ALA A 48 -8.17 6.04 6.93
C ALA A 48 -8.52 6.09 5.44
N VAL A 49 -7.52 6.34 4.57
CA VAL A 49 -7.72 6.32 3.12
C VAL A 49 -8.10 4.91 2.63
N ASN A 50 -7.38 3.89 3.10
CA ASN A 50 -7.67 2.50 2.73
C ASN A 50 -9.05 2.04 3.23
N ALA A 51 -9.47 2.47 4.41
CA ALA A 51 -10.78 2.16 4.96
C ALA A 51 -11.90 2.76 4.12
N ALA A 52 -11.75 4.01 3.67
CA ALA A 52 -12.70 4.64 2.75
C ALA A 52 -12.76 3.89 1.41
N ILE A 53 -11.61 3.52 0.84
CA ILE A 53 -11.56 2.76 -0.41
C ILE A 53 -12.20 1.38 -0.24
N LEU A 54 -11.93 0.68 0.86
CA LEU A 54 -12.53 -0.62 1.17
C LEU A 54 -14.05 -0.53 1.32
N ALA A 55 -14.55 0.50 2.02
CA ALA A 55 -15.99 0.76 2.13
C ALA A 55 -16.63 0.96 0.75
N ILE A 56 -16.00 1.76 -0.12
CA ILE A 56 -16.49 1.97 -1.49
C ILE A 56 -16.42 0.67 -2.30
N GLN A 57 -15.39 -0.16 -2.13
CA GLN A 57 -15.30 -1.47 -2.80
C GLN A 57 -16.43 -2.42 -2.38
N ILE A 58 -16.79 -2.44 -1.09
CA ILE A 58 -17.94 -3.21 -0.60
C ILE A 58 -19.23 -2.69 -1.26
N LEU A 59 -19.46 -1.37 -1.26
CA LEU A 59 -20.65 -0.77 -1.87
C LEU A 59 -20.72 -0.98 -3.39
N ALA A 60 -19.59 -0.93 -4.08
CA ALA A 60 -19.48 -1.08 -5.52
C ALA A 60 -19.91 -2.47 -6.04
N THR A 61 -19.94 -3.49 -5.17
CA THR A 61 -20.48 -4.82 -5.53
C THR A 61 -21.93 -4.76 -5.98
N SER A 62 -22.69 -3.80 -5.45
CA SER A 62 -24.12 -3.61 -5.76
C SER A 62 -24.42 -2.28 -6.47
N HIS A 63 -23.42 -1.40 -6.63
CA HIS A 63 -23.57 -0.08 -7.23
C HIS A 63 -22.60 0.10 -8.42
N PRO A 64 -23.05 -0.16 -9.67
CA PRO A 64 -22.19 -0.13 -10.85
C PRO A 64 -21.49 1.22 -11.09
N ASP A 65 -22.12 2.33 -10.71
CA ASP A 65 -21.52 3.66 -10.86
C ASP A 65 -20.31 3.88 -9.95
N LEU A 66 -20.33 3.30 -8.74
CA LEU A 66 -19.17 3.31 -7.85
C LEU A 66 -18.06 2.40 -8.38
N ALA A 67 -18.41 1.28 -9.00
CA ALA A 67 -17.43 0.39 -9.63
C ALA A 67 -16.68 1.11 -10.76
N LYS A 68 -17.37 1.86 -11.62
CA LYS A 68 -16.74 2.69 -12.67
C LYS A 68 -15.78 3.71 -12.08
N LYS A 69 -16.21 4.47 -11.07
CA LYS A 69 -15.36 5.46 -10.38
C LYS A 69 -14.13 4.82 -9.73
N LEU A 70 -14.25 3.61 -9.18
CA LEU A 70 -13.12 2.87 -8.64
C LEU A 70 -12.10 2.46 -9.70
N VAL A 71 -12.56 2.06 -10.90
CA VAL A 71 -11.67 1.76 -12.02
C VAL A 71 -10.91 3.01 -12.44
N GLU A 72 -11.62 4.13 -12.65
CA GLU A 72 -11.00 5.42 -12.99
C GLU A 72 -9.97 5.85 -11.93
N TYR A 73 -10.31 5.73 -10.65
CA TYR A 73 -9.40 6.03 -9.55
C TYR A 73 -8.12 5.18 -9.59
N LYS A 74 -8.25 3.86 -9.86
CA LYS A 74 -7.10 2.96 -10.01
C LYS A 74 -6.22 3.31 -11.20
N GLU A 75 -6.82 3.68 -12.33
CA GLU A 75 -6.07 4.15 -13.49
C GLU A 75 -5.29 5.44 -13.20
N GLN A 76 -5.90 6.40 -12.52
CA GLN A 76 -5.25 7.65 -12.12
C GLN A 76 -4.05 7.38 -11.19
N LEU A 77 -4.21 6.46 -10.24
CA LEU A 77 -3.12 6.00 -9.37
C LEU A 77 -1.96 5.40 -10.18
N ALA A 78 -2.26 4.51 -11.13
CA ALA A 78 -1.24 3.89 -11.98
C ALA A 78 -0.48 4.94 -12.81
N ARG A 79 -1.20 5.90 -13.40
CA ARG A 79 -0.61 7.03 -14.14
C ARG A 79 0.29 7.88 -13.23
N ALA A 80 -0.18 8.23 -12.03
CA ALA A 80 0.59 9.02 -11.07
C ALA A 80 1.88 8.32 -10.62
N VAL A 81 1.84 7.00 -10.42
CA VAL A 81 3.04 6.20 -10.08
C VAL A 81 4.01 6.15 -11.26
N ALA A 82 3.53 5.94 -12.49
CA ALA A 82 4.37 5.93 -13.68
C ALA A 82 5.11 7.26 -13.88
N GLU A 83 4.43 8.39 -13.69
CA GLU A 83 5.03 9.72 -13.78
C GLU A 83 6.05 9.99 -12.66
N LYS A 84 5.75 9.58 -11.42
CA LYS A 84 6.72 9.66 -10.31
C LYS A 84 7.96 8.81 -10.58
N SER A 85 7.80 7.59 -11.10
CA SER A 85 8.93 6.70 -11.44
C SER A 85 9.82 7.28 -12.55
N LYS A 86 9.24 7.94 -13.56
CA LYS A 86 10.02 8.67 -14.59
C LYS A 86 10.85 9.79 -13.96
N LYS A 87 10.27 10.57 -13.05
CA LYS A 87 10.96 11.67 -12.34
C LYS A 87 12.11 11.15 -11.47
N VAL A 88 11.90 10.05 -10.75
CA VAL A 88 12.93 9.43 -9.91
C VAL A 88 14.09 8.86 -10.75
N ARG A 89 13.81 8.22 -11.89
CA ARG A 89 14.88 7.77 -12.82
C ARG A 89 15.62 8.95 -13.45
N GLY A 90 14.94 10.06 -13.71
CA GLY A 90 15.56 11.29 -14.24
C GLY A 90 16.47 12.00 -13.23
N SER A 91 16.17 11.93 -11.93
CA SER A 91 16.99 12.54 -10.87
C SER A 91 18.20 11.70 -10.45
N HIS A 92 18.17 10.37 -10.66
CA HIS A 92 19.29 9.47 -10.36
C HIS A 92 20.23 9.21 -11.55
N GLY A 93 20.02 9.87 -12.69
CA GLY A 93 20.86 9.74 -13.89
C GLY A 93 22.13 10.62 -13.92
N ARG A 94 22.44 11.36 -12.86
CA ARG A 94 23.65 12.20 -12.75
C ARG A 94 24.36 11.97 -11.41
N GLY A 95 25.14 10.90 -11.31
CA GLY A 95 26.02 10.69 -10.16
C GLY A 95 26.36 9.22 -9.96
N GLY A 96 27.45 8.75 -10.58
CA GLY A 96 27.97 7.41 -10.34
C GLY A 96 28.77 6.86 -11.52
N GLY A 97 29.87 7.53 -11.87
CA GLY A 97 30.91 6.90 -12.68
C GLY A 97 31.51 5.74 -11.91
N PHE A 98 31.14 4.51 -12.26
CA PHE A 98 31.98 3.35 -12.01
C PHE A 98 32.91 3.20 -13.21
N THR A 99 34.16 3.60 -12.99
CA THR A 99 35.31 3.42 -13.86
C THR A 99 35.39 1.98 -14.34
N LYS A 100 35.31 1.77 -15.67
CA LYS A 100 35.82 0.53 -16.29
C LYS A 100 37.32 0.49 -16.05
N ALA A 101 37.76 -0.27 -15.04
CA ALA A 101 39.13 -0.73 -14.97
C ALA A 101 39.37 -1.67 -16.16
N SER A 102 39.92 -1.11 -17.24
CA SER A 102 40.57 -1.84 -18.30
C SER A 102 41.72 -2.67 -17.72
N ASN A 103 41.62 -3.99 -17.75
CA ASN A 103 42.79 -4.86 -17.57
C ASN A 103 43.15 -5.52 -18.92
N PRO A 104 44.20 -5.03 -19.62
CA PRO A 104 44.75 -5.70 -20.78
C PRO A 104 45.92 -6.58 -20.32
N ARG A 105 45.77 -7.91 -20.36
CA ARG A 105 46.85 -8.93 -20.55
C ARG A 105 46.40 -10.31 -20.04
N ARG A 106 46.10 -11.22 -20.97
CA ARG A 106 46.87 -12.47 -21.18
C ARG A 106 46.19 -13.34 -22.25
N PRO A 107 46.85 -13.57 -23.40
CA PRO A 107 46.53 -14.68 -24.27
C PRO A 107 47.38 -15.89 -23.87
N ARG A 108 46.75 -17.01 -23.52
CA ARG A 108 47.31 -18.37 -23.58
C ARG A 108 46.14 -19.25 -23.99
N GLY A 109 46.08 -19.87 -25.15
CA GLY A 109 47.15 -20.53 -25.90
C GLY A 109 46.70 -21.98 -26.05
N ARG A 110 46.45 -22.40 -27.30
CA ARG A 110 46.11 -23.75 -27.75
C ARG A 110 46.86 -24.85 -26.97
N ARG A 111 46.13 -25.89 -26.57
CA ARG A 111 46.23 -27.28 -27.06
C ARG A 111 45.13 -28.12 -26.45
#